data_AF-Q1N7S3-F1
#
_entry.id   AF-Q1N7S3-F1
#
_cell.length_a   1.000
_cell.length_b   1.000
_cell.length_c   1.000
_cell.angle_alpha   90.00
_cell.angle_beta   90.00
_cell.angle_gamma   90.00
#
_symmetry.space_group_name_H-M   'P 1'
#
loop_
_entity.id
_entity.type
_entity.pdbx_description
1 polymer ?
#
loop_
_entity_poly.entity_id
_entity_poly.type
_entity_poly.pdbx_seq_one_letter_code
_entity_poly.pdbx_strand_id
1 'polypeptide(L)'
;MEYDDFAERFLIALHFETETSTKQYLGAGELIKKYNLTPRANWVSRIADDWEGSYFRDVSKVLNGYDAWSFRISASGSRKVEAEFRDLNEIREFLGAMQPGLTEQVDSSAWTGIPSQFVLNEVRKAELSTLLIKAERDLDNLGAGNSEKAMARAYIVAAKALADAPDPPVDIIWDLIGRANNLAGIASLFVSIIALFQTAT
;
A
#
# COMPACT_ATOMS: atom_id res chain seq x y z
N MET A 1 18.40 1.21 -17.12
CA MET A 1 18.06 2.63 -17.02
C MET A 1 19.33 3.42 -17.28
N GLU A 2 19.25 4.45 -18.12
CA GLU A 2 20.34 5.41 -18.36
C GLU A 2 20.20 6.63 -17.45
N TYR A 3 21.23 7.45 -17.34
CA TYR A 3 21.22 8.61 -16.45
C TYR A 3 20.13 9.63 -16.81
N ASP A 4 20.00 9.99 -18.09
CA ASP A 4 19.03 11.00 -18.54
C ASP A 4 17.60 10.51 -18.33
N ASP A 5 17.34 9.23 -18.61
CA ASP A 5 16.04 8.57 -18.36
C ASP A 5 15.71 8.54 -16.86
N PHE A 6 16.69 8.26 -15.99
CA PHE A 6 16.50 8.37 -14.55
C PHE A 6 16.15 9.82 -14.13
N ALA A 7 16.91 10.78 -14.63
CA ALA A 7 16.80 12.18 -14.23
C ALA A 7 15.43 12.75 -14.64
N GLU A 8 15.01 12.53 -15.88
CA GLU A 8 13.69 12.96 -16.38
C GLU A 8 12.55 12.32 -15.59
N ARG A 9 12.61 10.99 -15.38
CA ARG A 9 11.60 10.30 -14.57
C ARG A 9 11.55 10.79 -13.13
N PHE A 10 12.69 11.10 -12.53
CA PHE A 10 12.75 11.64 -11.18
C PHE A 10 12.06 13.01 -11.10
N LEU A 11 12.27 13.88 -12.09
CA LEU A 11 11.59 15.18 -12.16
C LEU A 11 10.08 15.04 -12.35
N ILE A 12 9.65 14.14 -13.23
CA ILE A 12 8.24 13.86 -13.51
C ILE A 12 7.56 13.29 -12.25
N ALA A 13 8.19 12.34 -11.58
CA ALA A 13 7.72 11.78 -10.30
C ALA A 13 7.60 12.85 -9.21
N LEU A 14 8.60 13.73 -9.11
CA LEU A 14 8.59 14.84 -8.16
C LEU A 14 7.44 15.81 -8.43
N HIS A 15 7.19 16.15 -9.70
CA HIS A 15 6.07 17.01 -10.10
C HIS A 15 4.73 16.35 -9.74
N PHE A 16 4.52 15.10 -10.14
CA PHE A 16 3.28 14.37 -9.88
C PHE A 16 2.95 14.30 -8.39
N GLU A 17 3.93 13.96 -7.54
CA GLU A 17 3.71 13.90 -6.09
C GLU A 17 3.50 15.29 -5.49
N THR A 18 4.09 16.34 -6.05
CA THR A 18 3.84 17.72 -5.60
C THR A 18 2.39 18.15 -5.88
N GLU A 19 1.83 17.75 -7.02
CA GLU A 19 0.46 18.09 -7.40
C GLU A 19 -0.59 17.21 -6.71
N THR A 20 -0.22 15.98 -6.32
CA THR A 20 -1.15 15.02 -5.68
C THR A 20 -1.03 14.98 -4.15
N SER A 21 0.05 15.52 -3.59
CA SER A 21 0.29 15.61 -2.14
C SER A 21 0.19 17.05 -1.64
N THR A 22 -0.06 17.22 -0.35
CA THR A 22 0.07 18.53 0.34
C THR A 22 1.51 18.81 0.77
N LYS A 23 2.44 17.85 0.60
CA LYS A 23 3.84 17.99 0.95
C LYS A 23 4.56 18.92 -0.04
N GLN A 24 5.30 19.90 0.47
CA GLN A 24 6.15 20.78 -0.35
C GLN A 24 7.56 20.24 -0.58
N TYR A 25 7.98 19.27 0.23
CA TYR A 25 9.29 18.62 0.16
C TYR A 25 9.07 17.12 0.10
N LEU A 26 9.71 16.48 -0.86
CA LEU A 26 9.56 15.05 -1.12
C LEU A 26 10.93 14.36 -1.05
N GLY A 27 10.99 13.24 -0.33
CA GLY A 27 12.23 12.50 -0.12
C GLY A 27 12.65 11.73 -1.38
N ALA A 28 13.93 11.77 -1.75
CA ALA A 28 14.44 10.98 -2.87
C ALA A 28 14.23 9.48 -2.65
N GLY A 29 14.50 8.96 -1.43
CA GLY A 29 14.28 7.55 -1.13
C GLY A 29 12.81 7.11 -1.28
N GLU A 30 11.86 7.97 -0.89
CA GLU A 30 10.41 7.75 -1.05
C GLU A 30 10.05 7.65 -2.54
N LEU A 31 10.50 8.61 -3.35
CA LEU A 31 10.24 8.63 -4.80
C LEU A 31 10.90 7.46 -5.53
N ILE A 32 12.17 7.18 -5.23
CA ILE A 32 12.92 6.08 -5.84
C ILE A 32 12.22 4.76 -5.56
N LYS A 33 11.79 4.52 -4.32
CA LYS A 33 11.08 3.31 -3.94
C LYS A 33 9.69 3.23 -4.58
N LYS A 34 8.90 4.31 -4.52
CA LYS A 34 7.51 4.35 -5.01
C LYS A 34 7.44 4.10 -6.52
N TYR A 35 8.38 4.67 -7.27
CA TYR A 35 8.42 4.56 -8.74
C TYR A 35 9.42 3.55 -9.25
N ASN A 36 9.97 2.70 -8.37
CA ASN A 36 10.96 1.67 -8.70
C ASN A 36 12.13 2.20 -9.57
N LEU A 37 12.61 3.40 -9.24
CA LEU A 37 13.76 3.98 -9.92
C LEU A 37 15.02 3.22 -9.47
N THR A 38 15.94 2.98 -10.40
CA THR A 38 17.18 2.22 -10.11
C THR A 38 18.41 3.10 -10.30
N PRO A 39 18.62 4.12 -9.43
CA PRO A 39 19.75 5.01 -9.57
C PRO A 39 21.07 4.31 -9.27
N ARG A 40 22.14 4.72 -9.94
CA ARG A 40 23.51 4.43 -9.50
C ARG A 40 23.89 5.36 -8.35
N ALA A 41 24.90 4.96 -7.57
CA ALA A 41 25.28 5.61 -6.31
C ALA A 41 25.48 7.15 -6.38
N ASN A 42 25.86 7.69 -7.54
CA ASN A 42 26.12 9.12 -7.72
C ASN A 42 25.03 9.88 -8.50
N TRP A 43 23.98 9.22 -8.98
CA TRP A 43 23.01 9.87 -9.87
C TRP A 43 22.14 10.88 -9.16
N VAL A 44 21.69 10.57 -7.95
CA VAL A 44 20.88 11.50 -7.13
C VAL A 44 21.69 12.74 -6.77
N SER A 45 22.97 12.56 -6.40
CA SER A 45 23.89 13.67 -6.17
C SER A 45 24.09 14.53 -7.43
N ARG A 46 24.27 13.89 -8.58
CA ARG A 46 24.46 14.60 -9.85
C ARG A 46 23.23 15.41 -10.25
N ILE A 47 22.03 14.83 -10.24
CA ILE A 47 20.82 15.61 -10.57
C ILE A 47 20.60 16.74 -9.56
N ALA A 48 20.92 16.53 -8.28
CA ALA A 48 20.82 17.58 -7.29
C ALA A 48 21.76 18.74 -7.65
N ASP A 49 23.02 18.45 -7.94
CA ASP A 49 24.00 19.49 -8.25
C ASP A 49 23.76 20.15 -9.63
N ASP A 50 23.33 19.38 -10.63
CA ASP A 50 23.11 19.86 -12.00
C ASP A 50 21.83 20.71 -12.13
N TRP A 51 20.78 20.38 -11.35
CA TRP A 51 19.45 20.97 -11.51
C TRP A 51 18.99 21.87 -10.35
N GLU A 52 19.78 21.98 -9.29
CA GLU A 52 19.55 22.94 -8.21
C GLU A 52 19.60 24.38 -8.74
N GLY A 53 18.52 25.14 -8.51
CA GLY A 53 18.35 26.49 -9.02
C GLY A 53 17.74 26.59 -10.43
N SER A 54 17.63 25.49 -11.17
CA SER A 54 16.98 25.45 -12.49
C SER A 54 15.65 24.70 -12.44
N TYR A 55 15.66 23.40 -12.19
CA TYR A 55 14.45 22.58 -12.08
C TYR A 55 14.05 22.31 -10.64
N PHE A 56 15.01 22.29 -9.71
CA PHE A 56 14.74 22.23 -8.28
C PHE A 56 14.84 23.62 -7.66
N ARG A 57 13.83 23.97 -6.86
CA ARG A 57 13.84 25.23 -6.10
C ARG A 57 14.79 25.13 -4.90
N ASP A 58 14.79 23.97 -4.26
CA ASP A 58 15.55 23.71 -3.04
C ASP A 58 15.82 22.21 -2.90
N VAL A 59 17.00 21.86 -2.39
CA VAL A 59 17.42 20.49 -2.10
C VAL A 59 17.99 20.44 -0.68
N SER A 60 17.26 19.82 0.24
CA SER A 60 17.72 19.58 1.60
C SER A 60 18.61 18.33 1.63
N LYS A 61 19.92 18.53 1.69
CA LYS A 61 20.94 17.48 1.74
C LYS A 61 21.27 17.15 3.20
N VAL A 62 21.12 15.87 3.59
CA VAL A 62 21.52 15.38 4.93
C VAL A 62 22.73 14.46 4.84
N LEU A 63 23.55 14.50 5.89
CA LEU A 63 24.72 13.65 6.06
C LEU A 63 24.26 12.25 6.48
N ASN A 64 24.02 11.36 5.51
CA ASN A 64 24.02 9.88 5.62
C ASN A 64 23.46 9.19 4.35
N GLY A 65 23.73 9.76 3.17
CA GLY A 65 23.23 9.25 1.89
C GLY A 65 22.00 9.99 1.38
N TYR A 66 21.62 9.69 0.13
CA TYR A 66 20.60 10.43 -0.59
C TYR A 66 19.16 10.08 -0.21
N ASP A 67 18.93 8.97 0.51
CA ASP A 67 17.59 8.48 0.82
C ASP A 67 16.76 9.49 1.61
N ALA A 68 17.42 10.24 2.50
CA ALA A 68 16.81 11.27 3.33
C ALA A 68 16.92 12.68 2.72
N TRP A 69 17.47 12.83 1.51
CA TRP A 69 17.49 14.11 0.82
C TRP A 69 16.09 14.46 0.37
N SER A 70 15.70 15.71 0.57
CA SER A 70 14.37 16.19 0.20
C SER A 70 14.43 17.24 -0.88
N PHE A 71 13.58 17.11 -1.88
CA PHE A 71 13.57 17.94 -3.08
C PHE A 71 12.28 18.75 -3.11
N ARG A 72 12.39 20.00 -3.55
CA ARG A 72 11.26 20.86 -3.88
C ARG A 72 11.35 21.26 -5.34
N ILE A 73 10.32 20.95 -6.11
CA ILE A 73 10.27 21.36 -7.52
C ILE A 73 10.14 22.88 -7.66
N SER A 74 10.79 23.44 -8.67
CA SER A 74 10.62 24.84 -9.06
C SER A 74 9.50 25.00 -10.09
N ALA A 75 9.05 26.24 -10.30
CA ALA A 75 8.10 26.54 -11.37
C ALA A 75 8.64 26.17 -12.77
N SER A 76 9.94 26.34 -13.00
CA SER A 76 10.59 25.95 -14.26
C SER A 76 10.64 24.43 -14.43
N GLY A 77 10.82 23.70 -13.32
CA GLY A 77 10.72 22.24 -13.28
C GLY A 77 9.32 21.74 -13.64
N SER A 78 8.29 22.30 -13.00
CA SER A 78 6.89 21.96 -13.31
C SER A 78 6.54 22.25 -14.76
N ARG A 79 6.91 23.44 -15.27
CA ARG A 79 6.67 23.81 -16.68
C ARG A 79 7.35 22.88 -17.68
N LYS A 80 8.51 22.33 -17.35
CA LYS A 80 9.17 21.35 -18.21
C LYS A 80 8.30 20.10 -18.33
N VAL A 81 7.79 19.58 -17.22
CA VAL A 81 6.91 18.42 -17.21
C VAL A 81 5.57 18.72 -17.91
N GLU A 82 4.96 19.86 -17.62
CA GLU A 82 3.69 20.30 -18.26
C GLU A 82 3.82 20.57 -19.77
N ALA A 83 5.04 20.77 -20.29
CA ALA A 83 5.27 20.89 -21.74
C ALA A 83 5.25 19.52 -22.44
N GLU A 84 5.57 18.47 -21.70
CA GLU A 84 5.67 17.09 -22.21
C GLU A 84 4.38 16.30 -21.95
N PHE A 85 3.63 16.63 -20.89
CA PHE A 85 2.40 15.94 -20.47
C PHE A 85 1.24 16.91 -20.33
N ARG A 86 0.07 16.52 -20.83
CA ARG A 86 -1.13 17.38 -20.82
C ARG A 86 -1.85 17.38 -19.48
N ASP A 87 -1.82 16.25 -18.78
CA ASP A 87 -2.49 16.08 -17.49
C ASP A 87 -1.80 15.03 -16.60
N LEU A 88 -2.28 14.94 -15.36
CA LEU A 88 -1.76 14.01 -14.36
C LEU A 88 -2.02 12.53 -14.70
N ASN A 89 -2.99 12.22 -15.55
CA ASN A 89 -3.24 10.83 -15.96
C ASN A 89 -2.18 10.36 -16.95
N GLU A 90 -1.80 11.20 -17.92
CA GLU A 90 -0.68 10.89 -18.83
C GLU A 90 0.62 10.67 -18.05
N ILE A 91 0.89 11.50 -17.05
CA ILE A 91 2.06 11.33 -16.16
C ILE A 91 1.97 10.01 -15.39
N ARG A 92 0.80 9.68 -14.85
CA ARG A 92 0.57 8.43 -14.13
C ARG A 92 0.80 7.23 -15.04
N GLU A 93 0.30 7.25 -16.26
CA GLU A 93 0.51 6.21 -17.25
C GLU A 93 1.98 6.09 -17.63
N PHE A 94 2.69 7.20 -17.82
CA PHE A 94 4.12 7.20 -18.12
C PHE A 94 4.97 6.59 -16.99
N LEU A 95 4.67 6.96 -15.75
CA LEU A 95 5.34 6.40 -14.56
C LEU A 95 4.93 4.95 -14.32
N GLY A 96 3.67 4.58 -14.58
CA GLY A 96 3.11 3.24 -14.43
C GLY A 96 3.52 2.26 -15.53
N ALA A 97 3.77 2.72 -16.76
CA ALA A 97 4.25 1.89 -17.88
C ALA A 97 5.64 1.30 -17.64
N MET A 98 6.39 1.80 -16.65
CA MET A 98 7.65 1.20 -16.19
C MET A 98 7.47 0.04 -15.21
N GLN A 99 6.23 -0.28 -14.87
CA GLN A 99 5.88 -1.44 -14.08
C GLN A 99 5.25 -2.49 -15.00
N PRO A 100 6.02 -3.45 -15.55
CA PRO A 100 5.41 -4.69 -16.03
C PRO A 100 4.88 -5.44 -14.78
N GLY A 101 3.68 -5.08 -14.33
CA GLY A 101 3.02 -5.73 -13.20
C GLY A 101 2.39 -4.83 -12.12
N LEU A 102 2.22 -3.52 -12.32
CA LEU A 102 1.47 -2.68 -11.36
C LEU A 102 0.31 -1.97 -12.06
N THR A 103 -0.55 -2.77 -12.68
CA THR A 103 -1.92 -2.77 -12.16
C THR A 103 -1.81 -3.16 -10.70
N GLU A 104 -1.81 -2.19 -9.78
CA GLU A 104 -2.00 -2.46 -8.35
C GLU A 104 -3.43 -2.98 -8.13
N GLN A 105 -3.69 -4.19 -8.60
CA GLN A 105 -4.37 -5.14 -7.76
C GLN A 105 -3.36 -5.41 -6.65
N VAL A 106 -3.50 -4.68 -5.54
CA VAL A 106 -2.67 -4.86 -4.34
C VAL A 106 -2.71 -6.33 -4.00
N ASP A 107 -1.64 -7.04 -4.36
CA ASP A 107 -1.57 -8.47 -4.13
C ASP A 107 -1.16 -8.69 -2.68
N SER A 108 -2.16 -8.54 -1.81
CA SER A 108 -2.11 -8.83 -0.38
C SER A 108 -1.59 -10.23 -0.11
N SER A 109 -1.53 -11.13 -1.10
CA SER A 109 -1.05 -12.52 -0.96
C SER A 109 0.38 -12.62 -0.46
N ALA A 110 1.27 -11.71 -0.87
CA ALA A 110 2.66 -11.74 -0.46
C ALA A 110 2.85 -11.37 1.02
N TRP A 111 1.91 -10.59 1.59
CA TRP A 111 1.93 -10.20 3.01
C TRP A 111 1.02 -11.10 3.87
N THR A 112 -0.16 -11.48 3.37
CA THR A 112 -1.24 -12.16 4.12
C THR A 112 -1.35 -13.66 3.84
N GLY A 113 -0.74 -14.17 2.76
CA GLY A 113 -0.84 -15.57 2.34
C GLY A 113 -2.18 -15.95 1.66
N ILE A 114 -3.00 -14.97 1.25
CA ILE A 114 -4.29 -15.23 0.58
C ILE A 114 -4.15 -15.04 -0.93
N PRO A 115 -4.49 -16.01 -1.78
CA PRO A 115 -4.44 -15.85 -3.24
C PRO A 115 -5.31 -14.68 -3.72
N SER A 116 -4.78 -13.86 -4.63
CA SER A 116 -5.36 -12.64 -5.24
C SER A 116 -6.69 -12.82 -6.00
N GLN A 117 -7.28 -14.02 -5.96
CA GLN A 117 -8.52 -14.38 -6.66
C GLN A 117 -9.67 -14.80 -5.73
N PHE A 118 -9.59 -14.50 -4.42
CA PHE A 118 -10.67 -14.82 -3.49
C PHE A 118 -11.90 -13.93 -3.71
N VAL A 119 -12.86 -14.43 -4.49
CA VAL A 119 -14.20 -13.86 -4.59
C VAL A 119 -15.12 -14.59 -3.62
N LEU A 120 -15.75 -13.85 -2.69
CA LEU A 120 -16.79 -14.35 -1.80
C LEU A 120 -18.06 -14.68 -2.61
N ASN A 121 -18.15 -15.90 -3.13
CA ASN A 121 -19.39 -16.43 -3.68
C ASN A 121 -20.44 -16.62 -2.55
N GLU A 122 -21.74 -16.56 -2.84
CA GLU A 122 -22.83 -16.66 -1.85
C GLU A 122 -22.71 -17.89 -0.94
N VAL A 123 -22.24 -19.02 -1.48
CA VAL A 123 -21.98 -20.26 -0.72
C VAL A 123 -20.88 -20.07 0.33
N ARG A 124 -19.78 -19.38 -0.04
CA ARG A 124 -18.66 -19.10 0.86
C ARG A 124 -18.99 -18.01 1.88
N LYS A 125 -19.85 -17.05 1.51
CA LYS A 125 -20.40 -16.04 2.43
C LYS A 125 -21.24 -16.69 3.53
N ALA A 126 -22.08 -17.66 3.18
CA ALA A 126 -22.85 -18.44 4.15
C ALA A 126 -21.94 -19.28 5.07
N GLU A 127 -20.88 -19.87 4.52
CA GLU A 127 -19.91 -20.66 5.28
C GLU A 127 -19.07 -19.79 6.24
N LEU A 128 -18.57 -18.64 5.77
CA LEU A 128 -17.87 -17.65 6.60
C LEU A 128 -18.77 -17.14 7.74
N SER A 129 -20.02 -16.81 7.44
CA SER A 129 -20.99 -16.37 8.46
C SER A 129 -21.23 -17.45 9.52
N THR A 130 -21.31 -18.71 9.11
CA THR A 130 -21.45 -19.86 10.02
C THR A 130 -20.21 -20.02 10.92
N LEU A 131 -19.01 -19.87 10.34
CA LEU A 131 -17.75 -19.96 11.09
C LEU A 131 -17.57 -18.78 12.06
N LEU A 132 -17.97 -17.57 11.69
CA LEU A 132 -17.93 -16.40 12.59
C LEU A 132 -18.90 -16.52 13.76
N ILE A 133 -20.11 -17.06 13.53
CA ILE A 133 -21.07 -17.35 14.60
C ILE A 133 -20.53 -18.42 15.56
N LYS A 134 -19.88 -19.45 15.03
CA LYS A 134 -19.22 -20.48 15.85
C LYS A 134 -18.08 -19.88 16.66
N ALA A 135 -17.23 -19.06 16.03
CA ALA A 135 -16.13 -18.36 16.69
C ALA A 135 -16.61 -17.45 17.82
N GLU A 136 -17.72 -16.72 17.63
CA GLU A 136 -18.33 -15.89 18.66
C GLU A 136 -18.79 -16.71 19.88
N ARG A 137 -19.41 -17.88 19.66
CA ARG A 137 -19.86 -18.78 20.74
C ARG A 137 -18.69 -19.42 21.48
N ASP A 138 -17.68 -19.86 20.74
CA ASP A 138 -16.51 -20.52 21.30
C ASP A 138 -15.65 -19.52 22.09
N LEU A 139 -15.73 -18.22 21.79
CA LEU A 139 -15.06 -17.13 22.52
C LEU A 139 -15.43 -17.08 24.01
N ASP A 140 -16.67 -17.38 24.35
CA ASP A 140 -17.15 -17.34 25.74
C ASP A 140 -16.53 -18.44 26.59
N ASN A 141 -16.22 -19.58 25.96
CA ASN A 141 -15.59 -20.73 26.60
C ASN A 141 -14.07 -20.59 26.77
N LEU A 142 -13.47 -19.50 26.27
CA LEU A 142 -12.03 -19.29 26.36
C LEU A 142 -11.59 -18.78 27.74
N GLY A 143 -10.34 -19.04 28.11
CA GLY A 143 -9.73 -18.52 29.34
C GLY A 143 -9.27 -17.06 29.27
N ALA A 144 -9.56 -16.35 28.17
CA ALA A 144 -9.17 -14.95 27.96
C ALA A 144 -9.89 -13.98 28.92
N GLY A 145 -9.28 -12.82 29.19
CA GLY A 145 -9.87 -11.79 30.04
C GLY A 145 -11.16 -11.22 29.47
N ASN A 146 -12.08 -10.76 30.31
CA ASN A 146 -13.37 -10.20 29.87
C ASN A 146 -13.21 -9.04 28.88
N SER A 147 -12.17 -8.21 29.04
CA SER A 147 -11.83 -7.12 28.12
C SER A 147 -11.37 -7.64 26.76
N GLU A 148 -10.53 -8.67 26.72
CA GLU A 148 -10.03 -9.30 25.50
C GLU A 148 -11.16 -10.00 24.75
N LYS A 149 -12.05 -10.69 25.47
CA LYS A 149 -13.27 -11.27 24.91
C LYS A 149 -14.18 -10.20 24.31
N ALA A 150 -14.42 -9.09 25.01
CA ALA A 150 -15.25 -8.01 24.49
C ALA A 150 -14.67 -7.41 23.20
N MET A 151 -13.35 -7.21 23.16
CA MET A 151 -12.66 -6.69 21.96
C MET A 151 -12.67 -7.69 20.80
N ALA A 152 -12.35 -8.96 21.05
CA ALA A 152 -12.38 -10.00 20.02
C ALA A 152 -13.79 -10.19 19.45
N ARG A 153 -14.83 -10.12 20.31
CA ARG A 153 -16.23 -10.14 19.86
C ARG A 153 -16.56 -8.95 18.97
N ALA A 154 -16.11 -7.75 19.31
CA ALA A 154 -16.33 -6.56 18.49
C ALA A 154 -15.72 -6.73 17.07
N TYR A 155 -14.53 -7.30 16.98
CA TYR A 155 -13.89 -7.60 15.69
C TYR A 155 -14.64 -8.67 14.89
N ILE A 156 -15.13 -9.74 15.53
CA ILE A 156 -15.93 -10.79 14.87
C ILE A 156 -17.25 -10.21 14.34
N VAL A 157 -17.93 -9.37 15.12
CA VAL A 157 -19.17 -8.71 14.70
C VAL A 157 -18.93 -7.75 13.53
N ALA A 158 -17.83 -6.99 13.56
CA ALA A 158 -17.44 -6.12 12.45
C ALA A 158 -17.14 -6.92 11.17
N ALA A 159 -16.39 -8.03 11.29
CA ALA A 159 -16.10 -8.92 10.17
C ALA A 159 -17.38 -9.52 9.55
N LYS A 160 -18.36 -9.87 10.40
CA LYS A 160 -19.68 -10.36 9.94
C LYS A 160 -20.45 -9.28 9.17
N ALA A 161 -20.50 -8.05 9.70
CA ALA A 161 -21.19 -6.95 9.05
C ALA A 161 -20.59 -6.61 7.67
N LEU A 162 -19.27 -6.71 7.54
CA LEU A 162 -18.56 -6.52 6.27
C LEU A 162 -18.76 -7.70 5.32
N ALA A 163 -18.82 -8.94 5.81
CA ALA A 163 -19.15 -10.10 4.99
C ALA A 163 -20.56 -10.01 4.41
N ASP A 164 -21.50 -9.40 5.13
CA ASP A 164 -22.89 -9.22 4.70
C ASP A 164 -23.09 -8.09 3.66
N ALA A 165 -22.09 -7.24 3.43
CA ALA A 165 -22.13 -6.17 2.44
C ALA A 165 -22.33 -6.68 0.98
N PRO A 166 -22.91 -5.84 0.08
CA PRO A 166 -23.09 -6.19 -1.34
C PRO A 166 -21.77 -6.33 -2.09
N ASP A 167 -20.71 -5.64 -1.65
CA ASP A 167 -19.34 -5.80 -2.13
C ASP A 167 -18.40 -5.95 -0.91
N PRO A 168 -18.14 -7.19 -0.45
CA PRO A 168 -17.46 -7.42 0.81
C PRO A 168 -15.94 -7.15 0.70
N PRO A 169 -15.37 -6.24 1.51
CA PRO A 169 -13.94 -5.98 1.51
C PRO A 169 -13.18 -7.11 2.24
N VAL A 170 -12.76 -8.10 1.47
CA VAL A 170 -12.11 -9.35 1.91
C VAL A 170 -10.85 -9.10 2.76
N ASP A 171 -10.06 -8.12 2.34
CA ASP A 171 -8.83 -7.67 3.00
C ASP A 171 -9.09 -7.11 4.41
N ILE A 172 -10.14 -6.31 4.55
CA ILE A 172 -10.55 -5.74 5.85
C ILE A 172 -11.13 -6.84 6.74
N ILE A 173 -11.96 -7.73 6.20
CA ILE A 173 -12.50 -8.88 6.92
C ILE A 173 -11.36 -9.73 7.49
N TRP A 174 -10.31 -9.96 6.69
CA TRP A 174 -9.13 -10.70 7.12
C TRP A 174 -8.34 -10.02 8.22
N ASP A 175 -8.08 -8.72 8.11
CA ASP A 175 -7.38 -7.96 9.15
C ASP A 175 -8.14 -8.00 10.48
N LEU A 176 -9.47 -7.87 10.44
CA LEU A 176 -10.32 -7.98 11.64
C LEU A 176 -10.23 -9.37 12.27
N ILE A 177 -10.23 -10.43 11.46
CA ILE A 177 -10.06 -11.81 11.93
C ILE A 177 -8.66 -12.02 12.54
N GLY A 178 -7.61 -11.48 11.91
CA GLY A 178 -6.23 -11.54 12.42
C GLY A 178 -6.08 -10.85 13.77
N ARG A 179 -6.70 -9.67 13.93
CA ARG A 179 -6.73 -8.94 15.21
C ARG A 179 -7.52 -9.69 16.28
N ALA A 180 -8.67 -10.27 15.93
CA ALA A 180 -9.45 -11.11 16.85
C ALA A 180 -8.66 -12.33 17.32
N ASN A 181 -7.91 -12.98 16.43
CA ASN A 181 -7.05 -14.12 16.74
C ASN A 181 -5.90 -13.73 17.70
N ASN A 182 -5.21 -12.62 17.43
CA ASN A 182 -4.14 -12.13 18.29
C ASN A 182 -4.61 -11.80 19.71
N LEU A 183 -5.85 -11.35 19.87
CA LEU A 183 -6.45 -11.03 21.17
C LEU A 183 -7.01 -12.26 21.90
N ALA A 184 -7.61 -13.20 21.18
CA ALA A 184 -8.12 -14.44 21.76
C ALA A 184 -7.01 -15.45 22.10
N GLY A 185 -5.83 -15.31 21.47
CA GLY A 185 -4.63 -16.10 21.76
C GLY A 185 -4.71 -17.57 21.35
N ILE A 186 -5.77 -17.99 20.65
CA ILE A 186 -6.05 -19.39 20.32
C ILE A 186 -6.25 -19.51 18.82
N ALA A 187 -5.16 -19.82 18.12
CA ALA A 187 -5.12 -20.00 16.68
C ALA A 187 -6.13 -21.04 16.19
N SER A 188 -6.42 -22.09 16.97
CA SER A 188 -7.29 -23.20 16.55
C SER A 188 -8.73 -22.79 16.23
N LEU A 189 -9.24 -21.72 16.83
CA LEU A 189 -10.59 -21.20 16.60
C LEU A 189 -10.71 -20.47 15.26
N PHE A 190 -9.60 -19.86 14.82
CA PHE A 190 -9.52 -19.12 13.58
C PHE A 190 -8.92 -19.93 12.43
N VAL A 191 -8.28 -21.07 12.70
CA VAL A 191 -7.72 -21.97 11.66
C VAL A 191 -8.75 -22.38 10.61
N SER A 192 -10.00 -22.70 11.02
CA SER A 192 -11.05 -23.06 10.06
C SER A 192 -11.48 -21.88 9.19
N ILE A 193 -11.45 -20.66 9.75
CA ILE A 193 -11.73 -19.42 9.01
C ILE A 193 -10.57 -19.15 8.04
N ILE A 194 -9.33 -19.25 8.51
CA ILE A 194 -8.10 -19.10 7.74
C ILE A 194 -8.04 -20.09 6.57
N ALA A 195 -8.39 -21.35 6.81
CA ALA A 195 -8.41 -22.39 5.79
C ALA A 195 -9.42 -22.08 4.67
N LEU A 196 -10.55 -21.44 4.99
CA LEU A 196 -11.55 -21.04 3.99
C LEU A 196 -11.00 -19.98 3.01
N PHE A 197 -10.07 -19.14 3.45
CA PHE A 197 -9.37 -18.20 2.56
C PHE A 197 -8.22 -18.85 1.78
N GLN A 198 -7.67 -19.97 2.27
CA GLN A 198 -6.54 -20.67 1.62
C GLN A 198 -6.96 -21.75 0.61
N THR A 199 -8.14 -22.37 0.74
CA THR A 199 -8.67 -23.39 -0.19
C THR A 199 -9.23 -22.81 -1.49
N ALA A 200 -8.96 -21.54 -1.79
CA ALA A 200 -9.39 -20.86 -3.00
C ALA A 200 -8.40 -20.96 -4.17
N THR A 201 -7.49 -21.93 -4.13
CA THR A 201 -6.64 -22.37 -5.25
C THR A 201 -7.39 -23.27 -6.23
#